data_AF-A0A2K3JUQ1-F1
#
_entry.id   AF-A0A2K3JUQ1-F1
#
_cell.length_a   1.000
_cell.length_b   1.000
_cell.length_c   1.000
_cell.angle_alpha   90.00
_cell.angle_beta   90.00
_cell.angle_gamma   90.00
#
_symmetry.space_group_name_H-M   'P 1'
#
loop_
_entity.id
_entity.type
_entity.pdbx_description
1 polymer ?
#
loop_
_entity_poly.entity_id
_entity_poly.type
_entity_poly.pdbx_seq_one_letter_code
_entity_poly.pdbx_strand_id
1 'polypeptide(L)' 'VRLVGNNGEKHWCSLEFKQYPFEVKISSGWPEVVGINDFKVGDTILFNCFNIYDDHMMWVRKEE' A
#
# COMPACT_ATOMS: atom_id res chain seq x y z
N VAL A 1 -3.10 5.18 -5.83
CA VAL A 1 -1.69 4.83 -5.51
C VAL A 1 -1.36 3.49 -6.16
N ARG A 2 -0.12 3.26 -6.55
CA ARG A 2 0.33 1.91 -6.95
C ARG A 2 1.17 1.31 -5.82
N LEU A 3 0.74 0.19 -5.26
CA LEU A 3 1.54 -0.58 -4.32
C LEU A 3 2.43 -1.56 -5.09
N VAL A 4 3.73 -1.53 -4.82
CA VAL A 4 4.71 -2.41 -5.46
C VAL A 4 5.15 -3.46 -4.45
N GLY A 5 4.85 -4.73 -4.72
CA GLY A 5 5.24 -5.86 -3.88
C GLY A 5 6.73 -6.20 -4.03
N ASN A 6 7.22 -7.11 -3.18
CA ASN A 6 8.61 -7.58 -3.22
C ASN A 6 8.97 -8.28 -4.54
N ASN A 7 8.00 -8.88 -5.22
CA ASN A 7 8.14 -9.48 -6.55
C ASN A 7 8.17 -8.44 -7.68
N GLY A 8 8.07 -7.14 -7.38
CA GLY A 8 8.00 -6.06 -8.36
C GLY A 8 6.63 -5.87 -9.00
N GLU A 9 5.63 -6.67 -8.63
CA GLU A 9 4.26 -6.51 -9.14
C GLU A 9 3.63 -5.22 -8.63
N LYS A 10 2.95 -4.52 -9.54
CA LYS A 10 2.30 -3.23 -9.27
C LYS A 10 0.80 -3.42 -9.16
N HIS A 11 0.23 -2.99 -8.05
CA HIS A 11 -1.20 -3.10 -7.77
C HIS A 11 -1.82 -1.73 -7.63
N TRP A 12 -2.89 -1.50 -8.38
CA TRP A 12 -3.65 -0.26 -8.26
C TRP A 12 -4.50 -0.30 -7.01
N CYS A 13 -4.28 0.67 -6.13
CA CYS A 13 -5.12 0.87 -4.95
C CYS A 13 -5.73 2.27 -4.94
N SER A 14 -6.98 2.35 -4.51
CA SER A 14 -7.64 3.65 -4.29
C SER A 14 -7.29 4.20 -2.92
N LEU A 15 -7.22 5.53 -2.83
CA LEU A 15 -7.11 6.24 -1.57
C LEU A 15 -8.43 6.96 -1.30
N GLU A 16 -9.04 6.65 -0.17
CA GLU A 16 -10.19 7.35 0.36
C GLU A 16 -9.70 8.37 1.39
N PHE A 17 -10.11 9.62 1.21
CA PHE A 17 -9.74 10.73 2.08
C PHE A 17 -10.95 11.16 2.91
N LYS A 18 -10.75 11.25 4.22
CA LYS A 18 -11.70 11.86 5.15
C LYS A 18 -11.05 13.07 5.79
N GLN A 19 -11.74 14.21 5.76
CA GLN A 19 -11.16 15.48 6.20
C GLN A 19 -11.23 15.69 7.72
N TYR A 20 -12.29 15.19 8.38
CA TYR A 20 -12.45 15.32 9.84
C TYR A 20 -13.07 14.06 10.46
N PRO A 21 -12.36 13.36 11.37
CA PRO A 21 -10.90 13.44 11.57
C PRO A 21 -10.13 13.21 10.26
N PHE A 22 -8.91 13.77 10.16
CA PHE A 22 -8.06 13.51 9.00
C PHE A 22 -7.67 12.04 8.97
N GLU A 23 -8.13 11.32 7.96
CA GLU A 23 -7.87 9.90 7.76
C GLU A 23 -7.66 9.63 6.28
N VAL A 24 -6.66 8.80 5.97
CA VAL A 24 -6.42 8.29 4.62
C VAL A 24 -6.50 6.78 4.68
N LYS A 25 -7.38 6.21 3.88
CA LYS A 25 -7.61 4.77 3.81
C LYS A 25 -7.21 4.24 2.44
N ILE A 26 -6.40 3.20 2.41
CA ILE A 26 -6.23 2.38 1.21
C ILE A 26 -7.45 1.48 1.12
N SER A 27 -8.29 1.67 0.10
CA SER A 27 -9.57 0.95 -0.02
C SER A 27 -9.51 -0.17 -1.05
N SER A 28 -10.03 0.05 -2.26
CA SER A 28 -9.99 -0.96 -3.32
C SER A 28 -8.55 -1.29 -3.71
N GLY A 29 -8.31 -2.56 -4.06
CA GLY A 29 -6.98 -3.07 -4.41
C GLY A 29 -6.12 -3.52 -3.23
N TRP A 30 -6.47 -3.16 -1.99
CA TRP A 30 -5.73 -3.59 -0.81
C TRP A 30 -5.86 -5.10 -0.52
N PRO A 31 -7.05 -5.73 -0.58
CA PRO A 31 -7.19 -7.16 -0.32
C PRO A 31 -6.33 -8.03 -1.25
N GLU A 32 -6.16 -7.64 -2.51
CA GLU A 32 -5.33 -8.32 -3.50
C GLU A 32 -3.85 -8.25 -3.13
N VAL A 33 -3.39 -7.07 -2.70
CA VAL A 33 -2.01 -6.86 -2.22
C VAL A 33 -1.72 -7.71 -1.00
N VAL A 34 -2.66 -7.78 -0.05
CA VAL A 34 -2.56 -8.65 1.13
C VAL A 34 -2.43 -10.12 0.72
N GLY A 35 -3.25 -10.59 -0.21
CA GLY A 35 -3.23 -11.99 -0.66
C GLY A 35 -1.93 -12.38 -1.36
N ILE A 36 -1.41 -11.52 -2.25
CA ILE A 36 -0.19 -11.79 -3.01
C ILE A 36 1.05 -11.82 -2.12
N ASN A 37 1.10 -10.95 -1.12
CA ASN A 37 2.25 -10.85 -0.20
C ASN A 37 2.07 -11.70 1.07
N ASP A 38 0.97 -12.46 1.18
CA ASP A 38 0.60 -13.26 2.36
C ASP A 38 0.66 -12.46 3.67
N PHE A 39 0.25 -11.18 3.66
CA PHE A 39 0.26 -10.34 4.87
C PHE A 39 -0.75 -10.87 5.89
N LYS A 40 -0.33 -10.98 7.15
CA LYS A 40 -1.14 -11.48 8.27
C LYS A 40 -1.25 -10.42 9.36
N VAL A 41 -2.31 -10.51 10.16
CA VAL A 41 -2.42 -9.71 11.38
C VAL A 41 -1.25 -10.06 12.30
N GLY A 42 -0.49 -9.04 12.70
CA GLY A 42 0.74 -9.21 13.48
C GLY A 42 2.01 -9.03 12.64
N ASP A 43 1.92 -9.05 11.31
CA ASP A 43 3.05 -8.70 10.45
C ASP A 43 3.31 -7.19 10.51
N THR A 44 4.59 -6.81 10.54
CA THR A 44 5.00 -5.42 10.30
C THR A 44 5.29 -5.23 8.83
N ILE A 45 4.77 -4.14 8.25
CA ILE A 45 4.98 -3.79 6.85
C ILE A 45 5.59 -2.41 6.71
N LEU A 46 6.47 -2.25 5.72
CA LEU A 46 7.16 -1.00 5.43
C LEU A 46 6.61 -0.39 4.14
N PHE A 47 6.21 0.87 4.19
CA PHE A 47 5.86 1.67 3.02
C PHE A 47 7.01 2.62 2.67
N ASN A 48 7.64 2.43 1.51
CA ASN A 48 8.61 3.39 0.99
C ASN A 48 7.95 4.28 -0.07
N CYS A 49 7.73 5.54 0.28
CA CYS A 49 7.18 6.56 -0.60
C CYS A 49 8.33 7.35 -1.25
N PHE A 50 8.63 7.08 -2.52
CA PHE A 50 9.51 7.96 -3.30
C PHE A 50 8.64 9.00 -3.98
N ASN A 51 8.74 10.25 -3.51
CA ASN A 51 8.10 11.45 -4.06
C ASN A 51 6.61 11.28 -4.48
N ILE A 52 5.67 11.75 -3.66
CA ILE A 52 4.23 11.72 -3.98
C ILE A 52 3.84 12.41 -5.29
N TYR A 53 4.74 13.21 -5.88
CA TYR A 53 4.55 13.89 -7.15
C TYR A 53 4.98 13.05 -8.38
N ASP A 54 5.81 12.02 -8.19
CA ASP A 54 6.23 11.10 -9.26
C ASP A 54 5.52 9.75 -9.09
N ASP A 55 4.56 9.48 -9.97
CA ASP A 55 3.89 8.18 -10.17
C ASP A 55 3.11 7.54 -9.00
N HIS A 56 3.00 8.20 -7.84
CA HIS A 56 2.25 7.72 -6.68
C HIS A 56 2.53 6.24 -6.34
N MET A 57 3.80 5.82 -6.42
CA MET A 57 4.21 4.45 -6.13
C MET A 57 4.64 4.33 -4.66
N MET A 58 4.16 3.30 -3.97
CA MET A 58 4.64 2.93 -2.65
C MET A 58 5.10 1.48 -2.68
N TRP A 59 6.34 1.23 -2.29
CA TRP A 59 6.81 -0.14 -2.12
C TRP A 59 6.31 -0.68 -0.80
N VAL A 60 5.76 -1.89 -0.82
CA VAL A 60 5.27 -2.59 0.37
C VAL A 60 6.01 -3.92 0.53
N ARG A 61 6.55 -4.13 1.72
CA ARG A 61 7.24 -5.38 2.08
C ARG A 61 7.00 -5.74 3.54
N LYS A 62 7.07 -7.04 3.85
CA LYS A 62 7.20 -7.48 5.24
C LYS A 62 8.54 -7.03 5.80
N GLU A 63 8.55 -6.62 7.06
CA GLU A 63 9.78 -6.42 7.82
C GLU A 63 10.33 -7.81 8.23
N GLU A 64 11.64 -8.02 8.03
CA GLU A 64 12.36 -9.25 8.39
C GLU A 64 12.75 -9.26 9.87
#